data_AF-A0A2V9UFF4-F1
#
_entry.id   AF-A0A2V9UFF4-F1
#
_cell.length_a   1.000
_cell.length_b   1.000
_cell.length_c   1.000
_cell.angle_alpha   90.00
_cell.angle_beta   90.00
_cell.angle_gamma   90.00
#
_symmetry.space_group_name_H-M   'P 1'
#
loop_
_entity.id
_entity.type
_entity.pdbx_description
1 polymer ?
#
loop_
_entity_poly.entity_id
_entity_poly.type
_entity_poly.pdbx_seq_one_letter_code
_entity_poly.pdbx_strand_id
1 'polypeptide(L)'
;MKDVSSPLQPAKTSRLAYIDWMRGLACVLMFQTHCYDAWLSPEARKSTFFMYSQLGGTLPAPLFLFLAGISFALVTDKLILKGVAPGPIARSTIRRGAEIFALGLLFRLQEYLIAWGWAPWTDLLRVDILNTIGVSMMLMGLTCWIVLASPGNVAQRARLGITAAAVALSISLLTPPLWTSWRPQWLPWPLQSYINGVHNLGEPQAWLFPIFPWAGFAFAGLAIGFLLRAEWTRCHEGGLFLVAGVFGVGLIQGARWLDSQPLHLFATYDFWHTSPAFFLIRVGLLFTILCASYVWCRWGPGQWAFSPLIQLGQTSLLVYWVHIEFVYGRVSILSKRVQGMMSASIGLLLIFLAMLALSLARTKLKGRGVKPFWRDTTPSSQRLAQPHQEVTAPPQLLRSRNVGGS
;
A
#
# COMPACT_ATOMS: atom_id res chain seq x y z
N MET A 1 -49.03 -4.20 24.12
CA MET A 1 -47.92 -4.71 23.29
C MET A 1 -47.57 -3.63 22.26
N LYS A 2 -46.45 -2.92 22.45
CA LYS A 2 -45.88 -2.01 21.44
C LYS A 2 -44.51 -2.60 21.07
N ASP A 3 -44.43 -3.19 19.89
CA ASP A 3 -43.17 -3.63 19.29
C ASP A 3 -42.32 -2.40 18.99
N VAL A 4 -41.22 -2.26 19.71
CA VAL A 4 -40.15 -1.30 19.39
C VAL A 4 -39.11 -2.05 18.57
N SER A 5 -39.32 -2.07 17.26
CA SER A 5 -38.28 -2.43 16.29
C SER A 5 -37.21 -1.33 16.30
N SER A 6 -36.20 -1.52 17.15
CA SER A 6 -35.00 -0.70 17.12
C SER A 6 -34.27 -0.92 15.79
N PRO A 7 -34.01 0.15 14.99
CA PRO A 7 -33.23 0.00 13.78
C PRO A 7 -31.80 -0.39 14.18
N LEU A 8 -31.36 -1.56 13.71
CA LEU A 8 -29.96 -1.99 13.78
C LEU A 8 -29.09 -0.86 13.22
N GLN A 9 -28.38 -0.16 14.11
CA GLN A 9 -27.41 0.85 13.70
C GLN A 9 -26.42 0.16 12.74
N PRO A 10 -26.14 0.73 11.55
CA PRO A 10 -25.14 0.17 10.67
C PRO A 10 -23.82 0.14 11.43
N ALA A 11 -23.27 -1.05 11.65
CA ALA A 11 -22.00 -1.24 12.35
C ALA A 11 -20.98 -0.26 11.78
N LYS A 12 -20.54 0.69 12.62
CA LYS A 12 -19.54 1.70 12.27
C LYS A 12 -18.37 0.94 11.65
N THR A 13 -18.06 1.19 10.38
CA THR A 13 -16.90 0.57 9.71
C THR A 13 -15.65 0.91 10.53
N SER A 14 -15.23 0.00 11.41
CA SER A 14 -14.08 0.19 12.28
C SER A 14 -12.85 0.23 11.37
N ARG A 15 -12.20 1.40 11.30
CA ARG A 15 -10.89 1.49 10.64
C ARG A 15 -9.92 0.60 11.42
N LEU A 16 -9.14 -0.18 10.68
CA LEU A 16 -8.15 -1.08 11.25
C LEU A 16 -6.96 -0.26 11.77
N ALA A 17 -7.02 0.11 13.04
CA ALA A 17 -6.04 1.01 13.66
C ALA A 17 -4.60 0.50 13.59
N TYR A 18 -4.36 -0.82 13.59
CA TYR A 18 -3.01 -1.38 13.40
C TYR A 18 -2.44 -1.13 12.00
N ILE A 19 -3.28 -1.03 10.96
CA ILE A 19 -2.84 -0.67 9.59
C ILE A 19 -2.42 0.79 9.55
N ASP A 20 -3.21 1.67 10.18
CA ASP A 20 -2.88 3.09 10.29
C ASP A 20 -1.62 3.30 11.14
N TRP A 21 -1.45 2.53 12.23
CA TRP A 21 -0.27 2.57 13.08
C TRP A 21 1.00 2.14 12.34
N MET A 22 0.95 0.99 11.65
CA MET A 22 2.07 0.47 10.86
C MET A 22 2.44 1.41 9.70
N ARG A 23 1.45 2.09 9.11
CA ARG A 23 1.67 3.16 8.13
C ARG A 23 2.35 4.38 8.75
N GLY A 24 1.98 4.74 9.97
CA GLY A 24 2.65 5.77 10.77
C GLY A 24 4.11 5.44 11.08
N LEU A 25 4.39 4.19 11.47
CA LEU A 25 5.75 3.69 11.64
C LEU A 25 6.56 3.84 10.35
N ALA A 26 5.98 3.48 9.20
CA ALA A 26 6.63 3.69 7.90
C ALA A 26 6.95 5.18 7.63
N CYS A 27 6.07 6.11 8.00
CA CYS A 27 6.34 7.54 7.92
C CYS A 27 7.54 7.96 8.78
N VAL A 28 7.61 7.51 10.04
CA VAL A 28 8.71 7.88 10.95
C VAL A 28 10.06 7.36 10.44
N LEU A 29 10.11 6.10 10.00
CA LEU A 29 11.32 5.50 9.44
C LEU A 29 11.74 6.19 8.12
N MET A 30 10.77 6.61 7.31
CA MET A 30 11.01 7.40 6.10
C MET A 30 11.63 8.76 6.44
N PHE A 31 11.05 9.48 7.41
CA PHE A 31 11.59 10.76 7.85
C PHE A 31 13.03 10.61 8.32
N GLN A 32 13.31 9.60 9.16
CA GLN A 32 14.67 9.33 9.64
C GLN A 32 15.65 9.13 8.49
N THR A 33 15.28 8.29 7.51
CA THR A 33 16.14 7.95 6.38
C THR A 33 16.47 9.19 5.54
N HIS A 34 15.45 9.97 5.18
CA HIS A 34 15.64 11.19 4.39
C HIS A 34 16.39 12.27 5.16
N CYS A 35 16.10 12.46 6.46
CA CYS A 35 16.80 13.43 7.29
C CYS A 35 18.30 13.11 7.38
N TYR A 36 18.64 11.85 7.65
CA TYR A 36 20.02 11.43 7.79
C TYR A 36 20.75 11.43 6.44
N ASP A 37 20.10 11.02 5.35
CA ASP A 37 20.71 11.16 4.03
C ASP A 37 20.88 12.62 3.60
N ALA A 38 19.94 13.52 3.86
CA ALA A 38 20.08 14.91 3.43
C ALA A 38 21.11 15.68 4.25
N TRP A 39 21.14 15.49 5.58
CA TRP A 39 21.82 16.41 6.48
C TRP A 39 23.19 15.94 6.95
N LEU A 40 23.40 14.63 7.15
CA LEU A 40 24.65 14.15 7.76
C LEU A 40 25.87 14.40 6.86
N SER A 41 26.94 14.87 7.49
CA SER A 41 28.26 14.97 6.89
C SER A 41 28.83 13.60 6.50
N PRO A 42 29.79 13.54 5.56
CA PRO A 42 30.46 12.29 5.19
C PRO A 42 31.09 11.57 6.40
N GLU A 43 31.62 12.33 7.36
CA GLU A 43 32.24 11.76 8.56
C GLU A 43 31.18 11.17 9.52
N ALA A 44 30.07 11.88 9.74
CA ALA A 44 29.01 11.39 10.63
C ALA A 44 28.35 10.08 10.12
N ARG A 45 28.36 9.84 8.80
CA ARG A 45 27.88 8.60 8.18
C ARG A 45 28.75 7.38 8.48
N LYS A 46 30.00 7.56 8.88
CA LYS A 46 30.88 6.44 9.25
C LYS A 46 30.56 5.88 10.64
N SER A 47 29.69 6.55 11.40
CA SER A 47 29.33 6.11 12.75
C SER A 47 28.55 4.80 12.75
N THR A 48 28.80 3.97 13.75
CA THR A 48 28.08 2.72 14.00
C THR A 48 26.58 2.96 14.18
N PHE A 49 26.19 4.08 14.78
CA PHE A 49 24.79 4.47 14.92
C PHE A 49 24.12 4.68 13.56
N PHE A 50 24.78 5.38 12.62
CA PHE A 50 24.26 5.54 11.26
C PHE A 50 24.07 4.18 10.59
N MET A 51 25.07 3.29 10.68
CA MET A 51 25.01 1.95 10.09
C MET A 51 23.79 1.15 10.59
N TYR A 52 23.55 1.09 11.90
CA TYR A 52 22.34 0.42 12.43
C TYR A 52 21.05 1.13 12.05
N SER A 53 21.06 2.46 11.98
CA SER A 53 19.90 3.24 11.54
C SER A 53 19.47 2.91 10.11
N GLN A 54 20.42 2.54 9.23
CA GLN A 54 20.14 2.15 7.85
C GLN A 54 19.36 0.84 7.75
N LEU A 55 19.50 -0.08 8.71
CA LEU A 55 18.67 -1.30 8.73
C LEU A 55 17.18 -0.93 8.77
N GLY A 56 16.81 0.00 9.65
CA GLY A 56 15.46 0.56 9.70
C GLY A 56 15.11 1.37 8.46
N GLY A 57 16.08 2.05 7.85
CA GLY A 57 15.89 2.86 6.64
C GLY A 57 15.56 2.06 5.37
N THR A 58 15.78 0.74 5.38
CA THR A 58 15.35 -0.14 4.27
C THR A 58 13.86 -0.51 4.32
N LEU A 59 13.16 -0.26 5.42
CA LEU A 59 11.78 -0.69 5.67
C LEU A 59 10.65 0.23 5.17
N PRO A 60 10.82 1.55 4.99
CA PRO A 60 9.69 2.42 4.61
C PRO A 60 9.01 2.01 3.31
N ALA A 61 9.78 1.81 2.24
CA ALA A 61 9.22 1.44 0.93
C ALA A 61 8.51 0.06 0.98
N PRO A 62 9.12 -1.02 1.53
CA PRO A 62 8.43 -2.29 1.70
C PRO A 62 7.15 -2.18 2.54
N LEU A 63 7.17 -1.40 3.63
CA LEU A 63 6.00 -1.17 4.47
C LEU A 63 4.86 -0.51 3.69
N PHE A 64 5.12 0.58 2.94
CA PHE A 64 4.09 1.27 2.18
C PHE A 64 3.50 0.39 1.06
N LEU A 65 4.34 -0.36 0.35
CA LEU A 65 3.90 -1.27 -0.70
C LEU A 65 3.05 -2.42 -0.11
N PHE A 66 3.53 -3.06 0.95
CA PHE A 66 2.81 -4.12 1.66
C PHE A 66 1.45 -3.65 2.20
N LEU A 67 1.42 -2.47 2.85
CA LEU A 67 0.17 -1.87 3.33
C LEU A 67 -0.77 -1.45 2.20
N ALA A 68 -0.24 -1.04 1.04
CA ALA A 68 -1.05 -0.80 -0.15
C ALA A 68 -1.72 -2.09 -0.63
N GLY A 69 -0.98 -3.21 -0.64
CA GLY A 69 -1.52 -4.54 -0.93
C GLY A 69 -2.62 -4.98 0.03
N ILE A 70 -2.41 -4.85 1.34
CA ILE A 70 -3.45 -5.17 2.35
C ILE A 70 -4.69 -4.29 2.12
N SER A 71 -4.50 -2.98 1.95
CA SER A 71 -5.59 -2.03 1.73
C SER A 71 -6.37 -2.36 0.46
N PHE A 72 -5.67 -2.78 -0.60
CA PHE A 72 -6.26 -3.23 -1.85
C PHE A 72 -7.13 -4.47 -1.64
N ALA A 73 -6.63 -5.48 -0.92
CA ALA A 73 -7.38 -6.70 -0.63
C ALA A 73 -8.69 -6.39 0.12
N LEU A 74 -8.65 -5.50 1.12
CA LEU A 74 -9.82 -5.10 1.91
C LEU A 74 -10.89 -4.40 1.06
N VAL A 75 -10.48 -3.52 0.16
CA VAL A 75 -11.40 -2.83 -0.75
C VAL A 75 -12.00 -3.81 -1.75
N THR A 76 -11.18 -4.67 -2.34
CA THR A 76 -11.61 -5.68 -3.32
C THR A 76 -12.57 -6.69 -2.68
N ASP A 77 -12.25 -7.23 -1.50
CA ASP A 77 -13.14 -8.13 -0.75
C ASP A 77 -14.49 -7.47 -0.44
N LYS A 78 -14.49 -6.19 -0.05
CA LYS A 78 -15.73 -5.45 0.18
C LYS A 78 -16.59 -5.29 -1.07
N LEU A 79 -15.99 -5.16 -2.25
CA LEU A 79 -16.71 -5.08 -3.52
C LEU A 79 -17.23 -6.45 -3.96
N ILE A 80 -16.44 -7.51 -3.76
CA ILE A 80 -16.84 -8.90 -4.00
C ILE A 80 -18.07 -9.25 -3.14
N LEU A 81 -18.05 -8.93 -1.84
CA LEU A 81 -19.17 -9.15 -0.93
C LEU A 81 -20.44 -8.39 -1.33
N LYS A 82 -20.30 -7.29 -2.07
CA LYS A 82 -21.42 -6.51 -2.61
C LYS A 82 -21.94 -7.05 -3.96
N GLY A 83 -21.41 -8.16 -4.45
CA GLY A 83 -21.79 -8.74 -5.74
C GLY A 83 -21.36 -7.91 -6.94
N VAL A 84 -20.36 -7.04 -6.80
CA VAL A 84 -19.86 -6.24 -7.93
C VAL A 84 -19.11 -7.16 -8.90
N ALA A 85 -19.41 -7.06 -10.20
CA ALA A 85 -18.76 -7.86 -11.22
C ALA A 85 -17.23 -7.61 -11.30
N PRO A 86 -16.42 -8.57 -11.78
CA PRO A 86 -14.96 -8.46 -11.83
C PRO A 86 -14.43 -7.26 -12.62
N GLY A 87 -15.01 -6.95 -13.78
CA GLY A 87 -14.58 -5.83 -14.64
C GLY A 87 -14.64 -4.47 -13.94
N PRO A 88 -15.79 -4.07 -13.35
CA PRO A 88 -15.89 -2.85 -12.56
C PRO A 88 -14.94 -2.78 -11.35
N ILE A 89 -14.71 -3.90 -10.65
CA ILE A 89 -13.72 -3.98 -9.55
C ILE A 89 -12.33 -3.60 -10.09
N ALA A 90 -11.90 -4.26 -11.15
CA ALA A 90 -10.61 -4.03 -11.80
C ALA A 90 -10.48 -2.58 -12.30
N ARG A 91 -11.48 -2.07 -13.01
CA ARG A 91 -11.46 -0.69 -13.52
C ARG A 91 -11.33 0.33 -12.39
N SER A 92 -12.07 0.16 -11.29
CA SER A 92 -12.03 1.08 -10.15
C SER A 92 -10.68 1.10 -9.45
N THR A 93 -10.05 -0.08 -9.30
CA THR A 93 -8.77 -0.24 -8.62
C THR A 93 -7.58 0.16 -9.50
N ILE A 94 -7.61 -0.18 -10.80
CA ILE A 94 -6.64 0.28 -11.80
C ILE A 94 -6.68 1.80 -11.92
N ARG A 95 -7.86 2.41 -12.02
CA ARG A 95 -7.99 3.87 -12.05
C ARG A 95 -7.38 4.52 -10.82
N ARG A 96 -7.61 3.94 -9.63
CA ARG A 96 -6.99 4.44 -8.39
C ARG A 96 -5.47 4.29 -8.41
N GLY A 97 -4.94 3.20 -8.97
CA GLY A 97 -3.51 3.02 -9.21
C GLY A 97 -2.94 4.07 -10.16
N ALA A 98 -3.65 4.34 -11.26
CA ALA A 98 -3.29 5.38 -12.24
C ALA A 98 -3.30 6.80 -11.63
N GLU A 99 -4.26 7.10 -10.73
CA GLU A 99 -4.27 8.37 -9.98
C GLU A 99 -3.02 8.52 -9.11
N ILE A 100 -2.61 7.46 -8.39
CA ILE A 100 -1.40 7.51 -7.56
C ILE A 100 -0.14 7.61 -8.42
N PHE A 101 -0.10 6.90 -9.55
CA PHE A 101 0.98 7.00 -10.52
C PHE A 101 1.11 8.42 -11.07
N ALA A 102 0.00 9.05 -11.46
CA ALA A 102 -0.04 10.43 -11.94
C ALA A 102 0.38 11.43 -10.84
N LEU A 103 0.00 11.20 -9.58
CA LEU A 103 0.49 11.98 -8.45
C LEU A 103 2.00 11.86 -8.27
N GLY A 104 2.59 10.69 -8.51
CA GLY A 104 4.03 10.50 -8.51
C GLY A 104 4.73 11.33 -9.60
N LEU A 105 4.20 11.32 -10.83
CA LEU A 105 4.71 12.17 -11.92
C LEU A 105 4.56 13.67 -11.62
N LEU A 106 3.41 14.08 -11.08
CA LEU A 106 3.18 15.46 -10.67
C LEU A 106 4.15 15.90 -9.58
N PHE A 107 4.47 15.01 -8.64
CA PHE A 107 5.45 15.27 -7.59
C PHE A 107 6.84 15.50 -8.17
N ARG A 108 7.28 14.67 -9.13
CA ARG A 108 8.55 14.88 -9.86
C ARG A 108 8.57 16.21 -10.63
N LEU A 109 7.46 16.55 -11.29
CA LEU A 109 7.33 17.84 -11.99
C LEU A 109 7.44 19.02 -11.02
N GLN A 110 6.79 18.95 -9.86
CA GLN A 110 6.90 19.97 -8.83
C GLN A 110 8.36 20.15 -8.37
N GLU A 111 9.04 19.07 -8.02
CA GLU A 111 10.44 19.13 -7.58
C GLU A 111 11.35 19.72 -8.65
N TYR A 112 11.17 19.34 -9.91
CA TYR A 112 11.93 19.88 -11.03
C TYR A 112 11.73 21.40 -11.18
N LEU A 113 10.48 21.88 -11.06
CA LEU A 113 10.18 23.31 -11.12
C LEU A 113 10.78 24.08 -9.93
N ILE A 114 10.69 23.53 -8.73
CA ILE A 114 11.26 24.13 -7.50
C ILE A 114 12.79 24.17 -7.56
N ALA A 115 13.41 23.15 -8.16
CA ALA A 115 14.86 23.08 -8.37
C ALA A 115 15.39 24.19 -9.28
N TRP A 116 14.54 24.86 -10.07
CA TRP A 116 14.87 26.07 -10.83
C TRP A 116 16.17 25.94 -11.65
N GLY A 117 16.26 24.91 -12.48
CA GLY A 117 17.40 24.66 -13.37
C GLY A 117 18.60 23.94 -12.74
N TRP A 118 18.56 23.62 -11.44
CA TRP A 118 19.62 22.84 -10.78
C TRP A 118 19.50 21.33 -11.00
N ALA A 119 18.30 20.85 -11.33
CA ALA A 119 18.04 19.45 -11.62
C ALA A 119 18.05 19.20 -13.14
N PRO A 120 18.67 18.11 -13.62
CA PRO A 120 18.59 17.73 -15.03
C PRO A 120 17.16 17.34 -15.40
N TRP A 121 16.75 17.56 -16.65
CA TRP A 121 15.41 17.20 -17.13
C TRP A 121 15.09 15.70 -16.95
N THR A 122 16.12 14.85 -16.96
CA THR A 122 15.98 13.40 -16.79
C THR A 122 15.37 13.03 -15.45
N ASP A 123 15.52 13.87 -14.41
CA ASP A 123 14.92 13.64 -13.09
C ASP A 123 13.39 13.62 -13.12
N LEU A 124 12.75 14.22 -14.12
CA LEU A 124 11.30 14.13 -14.34
C LEU A 124 10.82 12.69 -14.56
N LEU A 125 11.67 11.85 -15.16
CA LEU A 125 11.37 10.46 -15.51
C LEU A 125 12.01 9.48 -14.52
N ARG A 126 12.56 9.97 -13.41
CA ARG A 126 13.06 9.12 -12.33
C ARG A 126 11.89 8.37 -11.68
N VAL A 127 12.04 7.06 -11.55
CA VAL A 127 11.00 6.20 -10.96
C VAL A 127 11.01 6.35 -9.45
N ASP A 128 9.96 6.97 -8.92
CA ASP A 128 9.74 7.18 -7.49
C ASP A 128 8.79 6.12 -6.90
N ILE A 129 8.81 6.00 -5.57
CA ILE A 129 7.99 5.03 -4.83
C ILE A 129 6.49 5.17 -5.11
N LEU A 130 5.99 6.39 -5.34
CA LEU A 130 4.60 6.62 -5.72
C LEU A 130 4.27 6.00 -7.08
N ASN A 131 5.18 6.07 -8.05
CA ASN A 131 4.98 5.43 -9.35
C ASN A 131 4.91 3.90 -9.18
N THR A 132 5.79 3.33 -8.37
CA THR A 132 5.83 1.89 -8.06
C THR A 132 4.55 1.42 -7.38
N ILE A 133 4.05 2.17 -6.39
CA ILE A 133 2.77 1.88 -5.72
C ILE A 133 1.63 1.92 -6.74
N GLY A 134 1.58 2.95 -7.59
CA GLY A 134 0.56 3.08 -8.63
C GLY A 134 0.57 1.92 -9.62
N VAL A 135 1.74 1.57 -10.15
CA VAL A 135 1.92 0.42 -11.06
C VAL A 135 1.56 -0.89 -10.38
N SER A 136 2.02 -1.10 -9.15
CA SER A 136 1.68 -2.31 -8.37
C SER A 136 0.17 -2.45 -8.19
N MET A 137 -0.55 -1.36 -7.91
CA MET A 137 -2.01 -1.39 -7.81
C MET A 137 -2.69 -1.71 -9.14
N MET A 138 -2.17 -1.22 -10.27
CA MET A 138 -2.70 -1.56 -11.59
C MET A 138 -2.47 -3.05 -11.90
N LEU A 139 -1.27 -3.58 -11.61
CA LEU A 139 -0.95 -5.00 -11.76
C LEU A 139 -1.84 -5.87 -10.87
N MET A 140 -2.04 -5.51 -9.60
CA MET A 140 -2.94 -6.23 -8.69
C MET A 140 -4.39 -6.22 -9.19
N GLY A 141 -4.86 -5.09 -9.74
CA GLY A 141 -6.19 -5.00 -10.35
C GLY A 141 -6.37 -5.92 -11.56
N LEU A 142 -5.34 -6.00 -12.40
CA LEU A 142 -5.30 -6.94 -13.52
C LEU A 142 -5.28 -8.40 -13.04
N THR A 143 -4.43 -8.74 -12.07
CA THR A 143 -4.37 -10.08 -11.48
C THR A 143 -5.71 -10.48 -10.88
N CYS A 144 -6.34 -9.59 -10.11
CA CYS A 144 -7.66 -9.85 -9.54
C CYS A 144 -8.69 -10.06 -10.65
N TRP A 145 -8.70 -9.23 -11.69
CA TRP A 145 -9.62 -9.40 -12.82
C TRP A 145 -9.50 -10.78 -13.46
N ILE A 146 -8.28 -11.19 -13.80
CA ILE A 146 -8.00 -12.49 -14.43
C ILE A 146 -8.51 -13.62 -13.54
N VAL A 147 -8.10 -13.64 -12.27
CA VAL A 147 -8.50 -14.70 -11.33
C VAL A 147 -10.02 -14.73 -11.15
N LEU A 148 -10.67 -13.57 -11.05
CA LEU A 148 -12.11 -13.48 -10.84
C LEU A 148 -12.94 -13.80 -12.08
N ALA A 149 -12.40 -13.58 -13.27
CA ALA A 149 -13.04 -13.95 -14.53
C ALA A 149 -12.94 -15.46 -14.81
N SER A 150 -11.92 -16.15 -14.27
CA SER A 150 -11.77 -17.59 -14.43
C SER A 150 -12.75 -18.37 -13.54
N PRO A 151 -13.48 -19.36 -14.08
CA PRO A 151 -14.27 -20.29 -13.28
C PRO A 151 -13.33 -21.14 -12.41
N GLY A 152 -13.81 -21.59 -11.25
CA GLY A 152 -13.01 -22.47 -10.38
C GLY A 152 -13.79 -23.00 -9.20
N ASN A 153 -13.42 -24.21 -8.76
CA ASN A 153 -14.08 -24.92 -7.67
C ASN A 153 -13.55 -24.53 -6.27
N VAL A 154 -12.41 -23.81 -6.23
CA VAL A 154 -11.81 -23.32 -4.98
C VAL A 154 -12.40 -21.95 -4.62
N ALA A 155 -12.59 -21.70 -3.32
CA ALA A 155 -13.07 -20.41 -2.82
C ALA A 155 -12.29 -19.23 -3.43
N GLN A 156 -13.03 -18.27 -3.97
CA GLN A 156 -12.51 -17.11 -4.71
C GLN A 156 -11.37 -16.38 -3.98
N ARG A 157 -11.51 -16.21 -2.66
CA ARG A 157 -10.51 -15.56 -1.78
C ARG A 157 -9.19 -16.35 -1.72
N ALA A 158 -9.27 -17.68 -1.61
CA ALA A 158 -8.10 -18.53 -1.54
C ALA A 158 -7.32 -18.48 -2.86
N ARG A 159 -8.02 -18.54 -4.02
CA ARG A 159 -7.38 -18.36 -5.33
C ARG A 159 -6.65 -17.03 -5.43
N LEU A 160 -7.31 -15.92 -5.06
CA LEU A 160 -6.69 -14.59 -5.06
C LEU A 160 -5.45 -14.51 -4.17
N GLY A 161 -5.52 -15.06 -2.95
CA GLY A 161 -4.39 -15.10 -2.02
C GLY A 161 -3.21 -15.92 -2.54
N ILE A 162 -3.48 -17.12 -3.06
CA ILE A 162 -2.46 -18.02 -3.63
C ILE A 162 -1.82 -17.39 -4.86
N THR A 163 -2.62 -16.84 -5.80
CA THR A 163 -2.08 -16.16 -6.99
C THR A 163 -1.25 -14.94 -6.59
N ALA A 164 -1.68 -14.16 -5.59
CA ALA A 164 -0.89 -13.03 -5.11
C ALA A 164 0.46 -13.46 -4.52
N ALA A 165 0.49 -14.53 -3.72
CA ALA A 165 1.72 -15.09 -3.18
C ALA A 165 2.64 -15.64 -4.29
N ALA A 166 2.07 -16.31 -5.28
CA ALA A 166 2.80 -16.82 -6.44
C ALA A 166 3.42 -15.67 -7.25
N VAL A 167 2.68 -14.59 -7.53
CA VAL A 167 3.20 -13.41 -8.24
C VAL A 167 4.31 -12.73 -7.43
N ALA A 168 4.17 -12.60 -6.10
CA ALA A 168 5.25 -12.07 -5.25
C ALA A 168 6.53 -12.91 -5.33
N LEU A 169 6.40 -14.23 -5.29
CA LEU A 169 7.52 -15.16 -5.45
C LEU A 169 8.14 -15.07 -6.85
N SER A 170 7.33 -15.00 -7.91
CA SER A 170 7.80 -14.83 -9.28
C SER A 170 8.57 -13.52 -9.46
N ILE A 171 8.08 -12.40 -8.90
CA ILE A 171 8.80 -11.12 -8.92
C ILE A 171 10.16 -11.27 -8.23
N SER A 172 10.20 -11.91 -7.06
CA SER A 172 11.45 -12.17 -6.34
C SER A 172 12.44 -12.98 -7.17
N LEU A 173 12.02 -14.10 -7.75
CA LEU A 173 12.87 -15.00 -8.55
C LEU A 173 13.31 -14.38 -9.89
N LEU A 174 12.49 -13.51 -10.50
CA LEU A 174 12.83 -12.81 -11.73
C LEU A 174 13.71 -11.58 -11.49
N THR A 175 13.84 -11.10 -10.26
CA THR A 175 14.61 -9.89 -9.96
C THR A 175 16.10 -10.04 -10.32
N PRO A 176 16.84 -11.08 -9.86
CA PRO A 176 18.25 -11.23 -10.22
C PRO A 176 18.54 -11.21 -11.72
N PRO A 177 17.88 -12.04 -12.57
CA PRO A 177 18.17 -12.02 -14.00
C PRO A 177 17.77 -10.70 -14.66
N LEU A 178 16.66 -10.05 -14.28
CA LEU A 178 16.26 -8.76 -14.86
C LEU A 178 17.20 -7.59 -14.52
N TRP A 179 17.94 -7.73 -13.42
CA TRP A 179 18.99 -6.78 -13.02
C TRP A 179 20.35 -7.10 -13.66
N THR A 180 20.57 -8.31 -14.15
CA THR A 180 21.91 -8.77 -14.58
C THR A 180 21.90 -9.37 -15.99
N SER A 181 21.55 -10.65 -16.14
CA SER A 181 21.71 -11.41 -17.38
C SER A 181 20.63 -11.16 -18.44
N TRP A 182 19.40 -10.85 -18.02
CA TRP A 182 18.22 -10.65 -18.88
C TRP A 182 17.77 -9.19 -18.88
N ARG A 183 18.73 -8.27 -18.82
CA ARG A 183 18.43 -6.84 -18.86
C ARG A 183 17.79 -6.49 -20.21
N PRO A 184 16.61 -5.85 -20.21
CA PRO A 184 15.92 -5.56 -21.46
C PRO A 184 16.46 -4.26 -22.06
N GLN A 185 17.69 -4.29 -22.57
CA GLN A 185 18.43 -3.15 -23.13
C GLN A 185 17.79 -2.58 -24.40
N TRP A 186 16.88 -3.32 -25.03
CA TRP A 186 16.11 -2.88 -26.18
C TRP A 186 15.02 -1.86 -25.82
N LEU A 187 14.61 -1.73 -24.54
CA LEU A 187 13.69 -0.67 -24.12
C LEU A 187 14.42 0.66 -23.96
N PRO A 188 13.79 1.78 -24.30
CA PRO A 188 14.30 3.09 -23.92
C PRO A 188 14.35 3.20 -22.39
N TRP A 189 15.36 3.90 -21.89
CA TRP A 189 15.63 3.99 -20.45
C TRP A 189 14.44 4.41 -19.57
N PRO A 190 13.48 5.27 -20.00
CA PRO A 190 12.34 5.62 -19.14
C PRO A 190 11.45 4.42 -18.82
N LEU A 191 11.29 3.49 -19.79
CA LEU A 191 10.49 2.28 -19.59
C LEU A 191 11.31 1.19 -18.89
N GLN A 192 12.57 1.01 -19.28
CA GLN A 192 13.48 0.07 -18.62
C GLN A 192 13.62 0.39 -17.12
N SER A 193 13.59 1.67 -16.74
CA SER A 193 13.66 2.13 -15.34
C SER A 193 12.52 1.58 -14.48
N TYR A 194 11.35 1.33 -15.04
CA TYR A 194 10.26 0.68 -14.30
C TYR A 194 10.50 -0.81 -14.09
N ILE A 195 11.33 -1.46 -14.90
CA ILE A 195 11.64 -2.89 -14.76
C ILE A 195 12.75 -3.09 -13.74
N ASN A 196 13.89 -2.43 -13.91
CA ASN A 196 15.10 -2.68 -13.12
C ASN A 196 15.81 -1.40 -12.63
N GLY A 197 15.22 -0.21 -12.80
CA GLY A 197 15.77 1.01 -12.22
C GLY A 197 17.07 1.48 -12.89
N VAL A 198 17.22 1.27 -14.21
CA VAL A 198 18.43 1.68 -14.95
C VAL A 198 18.66 3.20 -15.01
N HIS A 199 17.59 3.98 -15.06
CA HIS A 199 17.64 5.41 -15.40
C HIS A 199 18.50 5.71 -16.65
N ASN A 200 19.02 6.92 -16.79
CA ASN A 200 19.94 7.28 -17.86
C ASN A 200 21.40 6.81 -17.62
N LEU A 201 21.65 5.98 -16.61
CA LEU A 201 22.99 5.56 -16.19
C LEU A 201 23.46 4.27 -16.85
N GLY A 202 22.57 3.57 -17.56
CA GLY A 202 22.92 2.33 -18.25
C GLY A 202 23.11 1.12 -17.31
N GLU A 203 22.90 1.27 -16.00
CA GLU A 203 22.93 0.18 -15.02
C GLU A 203 21.83 0.35 -13.94
N PRO A 204 21.25 -0.75 -13.42
CA PRO A 204 20.28 -0.72 -12.31
C PRO A 204 20.79 0.02 -11.07
N GLN A 205 19.94 0.87 -10.49
CA GLN A 205 20.28 1.68 -9.33
C GLN A 205 19.46 1.27 -8.10
N ALA A 206 20.16 0.93 -7.02
CA ALA A 206 19.56 0.46 -5.76
C ALA A 206 18.69 1.51 -5.04
N TRP A 207 18.91 2.80 -5.30
CA TRP A 207 18.14 3.91 -4.71
C TRP A 207 16.86 4.25 -5.47
N LEU A 208 16.57 3.55 -6.58
CA LEU A 208 15.33 3.71 -7.33
C LEU A 208 14.31 2.63 -6.95
N PHE A 209 13.05 2.87 -7.31
CA PHE A 209 11.94 1.98 -6.97
C PHE A 209 11.32 1.30 -8.21
N PRO A 210 12.05 0.45 -8.96
CA PRO A 210 11.45 -0.31 -10.06
C PRO A 210 10.40 -1.34 -9.58
N ILE A 211 9.72 -2.01 -10.51
CA ILE A 211 8.78 -3.10 -10.21
C ILE A 211 9.53 -4.29 -9.58
N PHE A 212 10.74 -4.61 -10.06
CA PHE A 212 11.53 -5.73 -9.56
C PHE A 212 12.63 -5.21 -8.62
N PRO A 213 12.62 -5.53 -7.31
CA PRO A 213 11.71 -6.46 -6.62
C PRO A 213 10.49 -5.80 -5.96
N TRP A 214 10.38 -4.46 -5.95
CA TRP A 214 9.53 -3.74 -5.01
C TRP A 214 8.03 -4.09 -5.10
N ALA A 215 7.49 -4.33 -6.30
CA ALA A 215 6.08 -4.71 -6.47
C ALA A 215 5.74 -6.04 -5.75
N GLY A 216 6.72 -6.91 -5.54
CA GLY A 216 6.56 -8.15 -4.78
C GLY A 216 6.07 -7.90 -3.35
N PHE A 217 6.48 -6.81 -2.70
CA PHE A 217 5.99 -6.46 -1.35
C PHE A 217 4.50 -6.11 -1.36
N ALA A 218 4.02 -5.43 -2.42
CA ALA A 218 2.60 -5.15 -2.57
C ALA A 218 1.78 -6.44 -2.77
N PHE A 219 2.29 -7.38 -3.57
CA PHE A 219 1.64 -8.68 -3.76
C PHE A 219 1.68 -9.56 -2.50
N ALA A 220 2.77 -9.52 -1.71
CA ALA A 220 2.82 -10.18 -0.40
C ALA A 220 1.74 -9.61 0.55
N GLY A 221 1.57 -8.28 0.53
CA GLY A 221 0.50 -7.58 1.26
C GLY A 221 -0.90 -7.95 0.78
N LEU A 222 -1.09 -8.10 -0.53
CA LEU A 222 -2.35 -8.55 -1.13
C LEU A 222 -2.70 -9.98 -0.67
N ALA A 223 -1.71 -10.87 -0.65
CA ALA A 223 -1.89 -12.27 -0.25
C ALA A 223 -2.38 -12.38 1.21
N ILE A 224 -1.67 -11.77 2.15
CA ILE A 224 -2.10 -11.75 3.56
C ILE A 224 -3.42 -10.99 3.70
N GLY A 225 -3.64 -9.90 2.97
CA GLY A 225 -4.87 -9.13 3.01
C GLY A 225 -6.12 -9.96 2.67
N PHE A 226 -6.05 -10.88 1.71
CA PHE A 226 -7.15 -11.81 1.44
C PHE A 226 -7.27 -12.93 2.48
N LEU A 227 -6.15 -13.40 3.04
CA LEU A 227 -6.14 -14.39 4.13
C LEU A 227 -6.77 -13.83 5.42
N LEU A 228 -6.51 -12.55 5.75
CA LEU A 228 -7.13 -11.84 6.87
C LEU A 228 -8.68 -11.80 6.77
N ARG A 229 -9.23 -11.98 5.56
CA ARG A 229 -10.66 -11.85 5.26
C ARG A 229 -11.40 -13.18 5.09
N ALA A 230 -10.72 -14.30 5.23
CA ALA A 230 -11.39 -15.60 5.29
C ALA A 230 -12.35 -15.65 6.50
N GLU A 231 -13.48 -16.34 6.35
CA GLU A 231 -14.56 -16.34 7.36
C GLU A 231 -14.10 -16.89 8.71
N TRP A 232 -13.30 -17.95 8.68
CA TRP A 232 -12.66 -18.53 9.87
C TRP A 232 -11.80 -17.52 10.64
N THR A 233 -11.15 -16.61 9.91
CA THR A 233 -10.24 -15.61 10.45
C THR A 233 -10.93 -14.55 11.30
N ARG A 234 -12.21 -14.25 11.03
CA ARG A 234 -12.98 -13.28 11.82
C ARG A 234 -13.30 -13.76 13.23
N CYS A 235 -13.31 -15.08 13.44
CA CYS A 235 -13.56 -15.69 14.74
C CYS A 235 -12.27 -15.82 15.60
N HIS A 236 -11.09 -15.81 14.98
CA HIS A 236 -9.80 -16.05 15.64
C HIS A 236 -8.72 -15.01 15.25
N GLU A 237 -9.07 -13.72 15.25
CA GLU A 237 -8.16 -12.66 14.78
C GLU A 237 -6.79 -12.72 15.47
N GLY A 238 -6.74 -12.84 16.80
CA GLY A 238 -5.47 -12.86 17.54
C GLY A 238 -4.56 -14.03 17.18
N GLY A 239 -5.14 -15.23 17.01
CA GLY A 239 -4.39 -16.43 16.62
C GLY A 239 -3.78 -16.29 15.24
N LEU A 240 -4.48 -15.67 14.29
CA LEU A 240 -3.96 -15.44 12.95
C LEU A 240 -2.79 -14.47 12.94
N PHE A 241 -2.85 -13.35 13.67
CA PHE A 241 -1.71 -12.43 13.73
C PHE A 241 -0.47 -13.09 14.35
N LEU A 242 -0.65 -13.95 15.35
CA LEU A 242 0.44 -14.77 15.90
C LEU A 242 0.99 -15.75 14.86
N VAL A 243 0.13 -16.48 14.13
CA VAL A 243 0.55 -17.38 13.04
C VAL A 243 1.30 -16.61 11.96
N ALA A 244 0.82 -15.42 11.58
CA ALA A 244 1.47 -14.53 10.63
C ALA A 244 2.87 -14.11 11.14
N GLY A 245 3.00 -13.77 12.43
CA GLY A 245 4.28 -13.45 13.06
C GLY A 245 5.25 -14.64 13.07
N VAL A 246 4.79 -15.83 13.49
CA VAL A 246 5.58 -17.07 13.51
C VAL A 246 6.00 -17.46 12.08
N PHE A 247 5.10 -17.36 11.12
CA PHE A 247 5.40 -17.56 9.70
C PHE A 247 6.45 -16.55 9.21
N GLY A 248 6.35 -15.29 9.63
CA GLY A 248 7.36 -14.26 9.33
C GLY A 248 8.75 -14.62 9.86
N VAL A 249 8.84 -15.10 11.10
CA VAL A 249 10.11 -15.60 11.68
C VAL A 249 10.62 -16.83 10.90
N GLY A 250 9.72 -17.76 10.57
CA GLY A 250 10.04 -18.92 9.74
C GLY A 250 10.61 -18.54 8.37
N LEU A 251 10.04 -17.53 7.70
CA LEU A 251 10.56 -17.00 6.45
C LEU A 251 11.97 -16.41 6.60
N ILE A 252 12.24 -15.67 7.68
CA ILE A 252 13.56 -15.09 7.94
C ILE A 252 14.60 -16.21 8.11
N GLN A 253 14.30 -17.19 8.95
CA GLN A 253 15.22 -18.28 9.25
C GLN A 253 15.39 -19.22 8.04
N GLY A 254 14.31 -19.55 7.34
CA GLY A 254 14.33 -20.35 6.12
C GLY A 254 15.10 -19.68 4.99
N ALA A 255 14.97 -18.36 4.82
CA ALA A 255 15.71 -17.62 3.82
C ALA A 255 17.21 -17.55 4.15
N ARG A 256 17.58 -17.35 5.41
CA ARG A 256 18.99 -17.43 5.86
C ARG A 256 19.59 -18.81 5.64
N TRP A 257 18.83 -19.85 5.96
CA TRP A 257 19.26 -21.22 5.72
C TRP A 257 19.45 -21.50 4.23
N LEU A 258 18.51 -21.06 3.38
CA LEU A 258 18.61 -21.23 1.92
C LEU A 258 19.81 -20.49 1.34
N ASP A 259 20.09 -19.25 1.79
CA ASP A 259 21.24 -18.46 1.34
C ASP A 259 22.58 -19.08 1.79
N SER A 260 22.60 -19.81 2.91
CA SER A 260 23.79 -20.53 3.39
C SER A 260 24.08 -21.85 2.65
N GLN A 261 23.17 -22.31 1.78
CA GLN A 261 23.40 -23.51 0.98
C GLN A 261 24.40 -23.21 -0.16
N PRO A 262 25.22 -24.19 -0.58
CA PRO A 262 26.20 -24.01 -1.66
C PRO A 262 25.58 -23.88 -3.07
N LEU A 263 24.25 -23.85 -3.16
CA LEU A 263 23.53 -23.95 -4.42
C LEU A 263 23.31 -22.56 -5.05
N HIS A 264 24.07 -22.26 -6.09
CA HIS A 264 23.98 -20.99 -6.81
C HIS A 264 22.88 -21.05 -7.90
N LEU A 265 21.70 -20.53 -7.59
CA LEU A 265 20.56 -20.49 -8.52
C LEU A 265 20.70 -19.43 -9.63
N PHE A 266 21.52 -18.40 -9.43
CA PHE A 266 21.66 -17.25 -10.33
C PHE A 266 23.12 -17.01 -10.70
N ALA A 267 23.34 -16.44 -11.89
CA ALA A 267 24.68 -16.16 -12.42
C ALA A 267 25.45 -15.11 -11.62
N THR A 268 24.75 -14.16 -10.98
CA THR A 268 25.36 -13.10 -10.18
C THR A 268 24.76 -13.11 -8.79
N TYR A 269 25.61 -13.10 -7.76
CA TYR A 269 25.19 -13.02 -6.36
C TYR A 269 25.24 -11.56 -5.90
N ASP A 270 24.07 -11.01 -5.60
CA ASP A 270 23.91 -9.73 -4.89
C ASP A 270 22.83 -9.88 -3.81
N PHE A 271 23.29 -10.09 -2.59
CA PHE A 271 22.42 -10.31 -1.43
C PHE A 271 21.52 -9.12 -1.12
N TRP A 272 22.04 -7.89 -1.21
CA TRP A 272 21.37 -6.72 -0.65
C TRP A 272 20.35 -6.09 -1.60
N HIS A 273 20.47 -6.32 -2.91
CA HIS A 273 19.61 -5.65 -3.89
C HIS A 273 18.69 -6.60 -4.64
N THR A 274 19.18 -7.77 -5.05
CA THR A 274 18.45 -8.65 -5.97
C THR A 274 18.11 -10.02 -5.41
N SER A 275 18.78 -10.47 -4.34
CA SER A 275 18.60 -11.82 -3.78
C SER A 275 17.16 -12.13 -3.35
N PRO A 276 16.59 -13.26 -3.82
CA PRO A 276 15.30 -13.74 -3.35
C PRO A 276 15.28 -14.07 -1.86
N ALA A 277 16.41 -14.53 -1.30
CA ALA A 277 16.51 -14.79 0.14
C ALA A 277 16.35 -13.50 0.93
N PHE A 278 17.01 -12.43 0.51
CA PHE A 278 16.88 -11.14 1.18
C PHE A 278 15.48 -10.53 1.02
N PHE A 279 14.84 -10.69 -0.14
CA PHE A 279 13.43 -10.36 -0.33
C PHE A 279 12.53 -11.10 0.67
N LEU A 280 12.73 -12.42 0.85
CA LEU A 280 11.97 -13.23 1.81
C LEU A 280 12.22 -12.81 3.27
N ILE A 281 13.45 -12.44 3.63
CA ILE A 281 13.77 -11.87 4.95
C ILE A 281 12.95 -10.59 5.18
N ARG A 282 12.92 -9.68 4.20
CA ARG A 282 12.13 -8.44 4.30
C ARG A 282 10.63 -8.72 4.39
N VAL A 283 10.11 -9.66 3.61
CA VAL A 283 8.71 -10.11 3.74
C VAL A 283 8.44 -10.66 5.15
N GLY A 284 9.31 -11.51 5.68
CA GLY A 284 9.19 -12.03 7.04
C GLY A 284 9.22 -10.96 8.12
N LEU A 285 10.06 -9.91 7.95
CA LEU A 285 10.05 -8.73 8.81
C LEU A 285 8.71 -7.99 8.73
N LEU A 286 8.12 -7.82 7.54
CA LEU A 286 6.81 -7.18 7.37
C LEU A 286 5.70 -7.96 8.09
N PHE A 287 5.70 -9.29 8.01
CA PHE A 287 4.78 -10.15 8.76
C PHE A 287 4.96 -10.02 10.27
N THR A 288 6.21 -9.99 10.74
CA THR A 288 6.55 -9.78 12.15
C THR A 288 6.08 -8.41 12.65
N ILE A 289 6.33 -7.36 11.87
CA ILE A 289 5.88 -5.99 12.18
C ILE A 289 4.36 -5.90 12.16
N LEU A 290 3.67 -6.58 11.25
CA LEU A 290 2.21 -6.63 11.22
C LEU A 290 1.65 -7.27 12.50
N CYS A 291 2.21 -8.40 12.93
CA CYS A 291 1.88 -9.04 14.20
C CYS A 291 2.15 -8.09 15.38
N ALA A 292 3.35 -7.52 15.46
CA ALA A 292 3.72 -6.59 16.53
C ALA A 292 2.80 -5.37 16.58
N SER A 293 2.43 -4.80 15.42
CA SER A 293 1.50 -3.68 15.32
C SER A 293 0.10 -4.06 15.82
N TYR A 294 -0.37 -5.27 15.52
CA TYR A 294 -1.64 -5.77 16.03
C TYR A 294 -1.61 -5.93 17.57
N VAL A 295 -0.60 -6.61 18.10
CA VAL A 295 -0.39 -6.81 19.54
C VAL A 295 -0.31 -5.46 20.27
N TRP A 296 0.47 -4.52 19.73
CA TRP A 296 0.64 -3.17 20.28
C TRP A 296 -0.64 -2.34 20.29
N CYS A 297 -1.47 -2.47 19.26
CA CYS A 297 -2.76 -1.80 19.20
C CYS A 297 -3.83 -2.48 20.06
N ARG A 298 -3.76 -3.80 20.25
CA ARG A 298 -4.78 -4.58 20.97
C ARG A 298 -4.57 -4.54 22.48
N TRP A 299 -3.32 -4.64 22.93
CA TRP A 299 -2.97 -4.75 24.35
C TRP A 299 -2.00 -3.66 24.83
N GLY A 300 -1.29 -3.01 23.91
CA GLY A 300 -0.40 -1.90 24.24
C GLY A 300 -1.07 -0.52 24.20
N PRO A 301 -0.29 0.54 24.41
CA PRO A 301 -0.79 1.92 24.45
C PRO A 301 -1.14 2.48 23.07
N GLY A 302 -1.06 1.68 22.00
CA GLY A 302 -1.27 2.13 20.63
C GLY A 302 -2.64 2.78 20.38
N GLN A 303 -3.63 2.54 21.24
CA GLN A 303 -4.98 3.11 21.17
C GLN A 303 -5.50 3.71 22.50
N TRP A 304 -4.70 3.80 23.55
CA TRP A 304 -5.22 4.23 24.87
C TRP A 304 -5.72 5.68 24.89
N ALA A 305 -5.11 6.55 24.08
CA ALA A 305 -5.53 7.94 23.94
C ALA A 305 -5.21 8.44 22.51
N PHE A 306 -4.38 9.47 22.41
CA PHE A 306 -3.87 9.95 21.13
C PHE A 306 -2.66 9.13 20.68
N SER A 307 -2.70 8.66 19.43
CA SER A 307 -1.61 7.91 18.82
C SER A 307 -1.02 8.71 17.66
N PRO A 308 0.18 9.33 17.83
CA PRO A 308 0.83 10.10 16.78
C PRO A 308 1.06 9.30 15.50
N LEU A 309 1.39 8.01 15.63
CA LEU A 309 1.63 7.11 14.50
C LEU A 309 0.35 6.87 13.71
N ILE A 310 -0.77 6.55 14.38
CA ILE A 310 -2.07 6.40 13.69
C ILE A 310 -2.43 7.70 12.96
N GLN A 311 -2.25 8.85 13.62
CA GLN A 311 -2.55 10.16 13.04
C GLN A 311 -1.71 10.43 11.78
N LEU A 312 -0.38 10.22 11.84
CA LEU A 312 0.52 10.34 10.69
C LEU A 312 0.13 9.37 9.57
N GLY A 313 -0.16 8.12 9.90
CA GLY A 313 -0.57 7.09 8.95
C GLY A 313 -1.80 7.48 8.15
N GLN A 314 -2.82 8.04 8.80
CA GLN A 314 -4.05 8.49 8.13
C GLN A 314 -3.83 9.61 7.09
N THR A 315 -2.72 10.33 7.20
CA THR A 315 -2.32 11.42 6.31
C THR A 315 -1.00 11.14 5.60
N SER A 316 -0.60 9.87 5.45
CA SER A 316 0.76 9.49 5.02
C SER A 316 1.21 10.15 3.72
N LEU A 317 0.32 10.28 2.74
CA LEU A 317 0.63 10.93 1.46
C LEU A 317 0.92 12.44 1.62
N LEU A 318 0.19 13.14 2.49
CA LEU A 318 0.39 14.56 2.73
C LEU A 318 1.73 14.79 3.43
N VAL A 319 2.00 14.03 4.49
CA VAL A 319 3.26 14.17 5.23
C VAL A 319 4.44 13.71 4.37
N TYR A 320 4.26 12.71 3.50
CA TYR A 320 5.23 12.34 2.47
C TYR A 320 5.57 13.54 1.57
N TRP A 321 4.56 14.18 1.00
CA TRP A 321 4.79 15.28 0.06
C TRP A 321 5.53 16.45 0.71
N VAL A 322 5.09 16.87 1.90
CA VAL A 322 5.60 18.09 2.53
C VAL A 322 6.97 17.88 3.21
N HIS A 323 7.24 16.71 3.81
CA HIS A 323 8.52 16.52 4.48
C HIS A 323 9.71 16.51 3.50
N ILE A 324 9.53 16.04 2.26
CA ILE A 324 10.60 16.06 1.25
C ILE A 324 11.07 17.50 1.00
N GLU A 325 10.14 18.45 0.92
CA GLU A 325 10.49 19.87 0.73
C GLU A 325 11.31 20.44 1.89
N PHE A 326 10.97 20.06 3.13
CA PHE A 326 11.70 20.49 4.33
C PHE A 326 13.06 19.80 4.53
N VAL A 327 13.31 18.71 3.81
CA VAL A 327 14.54 17.92 3.93
C VAL A 327 15.44 18.14 2.72
N TYR A 328 14.96 17.83 1.51
CA TYR A 328 15.69 17.95 0.25
C TYR A 328 15.42 19.24 -0.52
N GLY A 329 14.30 19.91 -0.26
CA GLY A 329 13.94 21.17 -0.93
C GLY A 329 14.89 22.33 -0.60
N ARG A 330 14.64 23.50 -1.20
CA ARG A 330 15.46 24.71 -0.98
C ARG A 330 15.38 25.21 0.46
N VAL A 331 14.20 25.15 1.07
CA VAL A 331 13.95 25.56 2.45
C VAL A 331 14.17 24.37 3.39
N SER A 332 15.36 23.79 3.34
CA SER A 332 15.73 22.69 4.23
C SER A 332 15.90 23.21 5.66
N ILE A 333 15.36 22.49 6.65
CA ILE A 333 15.42 22.92 8.07
C ILE A 333 16.86 23.00 8.57
N LEU A 334 17.72 22.09 8.12
CA LEU A 334 19.13 22.05 8.46
C LEU A 334 20.01 22.11 7.21
N SER A 335 21.23 22.63 7.36
CA SER A 335 22.21 22.65 6.29
C SER A 335 22.56 21.23 5.83
N LYS A 336 22.51 21.00 4.52
CA LYS A 336 22.71 19.67 3.91
C LYS A 336 24.17 19.24 3.98
N ARG A 337 24.41 17.94 4.16
CA ARG A 337 25.73 17.28 4.13
C ARG A 337 26.79 17.82 5.10
N VAL A 338 26.42 18.53 6.16
CA VAL A 338 27.37 19.11 7.14
C VAL A 338 27.05 18.78 8.61
N GLN A 339 25.87 18.21 8.88
CA GLN A 339 25.41 17.98 10.25
C GLN A 339 26.11 16.79 10.91
N GLY A 340 26.29 16.87 12.23
CA GLY A 340 26.61 15.74 13.08
C GLY A 340 25.37 14.91 13.42
N MET A 341 25.56 13.78 14.11
CA MET A 341 24.46 12.88 14.45
C MET A 341 23.41 13.54 15.34
N MET A 342 23.86 14.20 16.42
CA MET A 342 22.96 14.85 17.38
C MET A 342 22.09 15.94 16.72
N SER A 343 22.69 16.83 15.91
CA SER A 343 21.93 17.90 15.25
C SER A 343 20.94 17.34 14.22
N ALA A 344 21.33 16.30 13.47
CA ALA A 344 20.42 15.63 12.55
C ALA A 344 19.26 14.93 13.27
N SER A 345 19.50 14.30 14.43
CA SER A 345 18.44 13.68 15.25
C SER A 345 17.48 14.72 15.85
N ILE A 346 17.98 15.89 16.25
CA ILE A 346 17.12 17.01 16.66
C ILE A 346 16.28 17.50 15.48
N GLY A 347 16.88 17.66 14.30
CA GLY A 347 16.14 17.99 13.07
C GLY A 347 15.05 16.98 12.73
N LEU A 348 15.32 15.68 12.92
CA LEU A 348 14.34 14.61 12.73
C LEU A 348 13.16 14.75 13.69
N LEU A 349 13.41 15.06 14.96
CA LEU A 349 12.35 15.32 15.94
C LEU A 349 11.50 16.53 15.52
N LEU A 350 12.13 17.60 15.04
CA LEU A 350 11.43 18.78 14.54
C LEU A 350 10.55 18.46 13.33
N ILE A 351 11.06 17.69 12.35
CA ILE A 351 10.27 17.21 11.21
C ILE A 351 9.10 16.36 11.68
N PHE A 352 9.32 15.44 12.61
CA PHE A 352 8.26 14.59 13.15
C PHE A 352 7.14 15.43 13.77
N LEU A 353 7.48 16.39 14.64
CA LEU A 353 6.51 17.28 15.29
C LEU A 353 5.79 18.17 14.29
N ALA A 354 6.49 18.73 13.30
CA ALA A 354 5.91 19.56 12.25
C ALA A 354 4.91 18.77 11.38
N MET A 355 5.28 17.56 10.97
CA MET A 355 4.40 16.68 10.19
C MET A 355 3.20 16.20 11.00
N LEU A 356 3.37 15.97 12.30
CA LEU A 356 2.27 15.63 13.20
C LEU A 356 1.29 16.80 13.35
N ALA A 357 1.80 18.03 13.53
CA ALA A 357 0.99 19.23 13.60
C ALA A 357 0.22 19.47 12.29
N LEU A 358 0.89 19.34 11.14
CA LEU A 358 0.27 19.43 9.82
C LEU A 358 -0.83 18.38 9.62
N SER A 359 -0.55 17.14 10.04
CA SER A 359 -1.52 16.05 10.00
C SER A 359 -2.77 16.37 10.82
N LEU A 360 -2.59 16.86 12.05
CA LEU A 360 -3.67 17.28 12.94
C LEU A 360 -4.48 18.46 12.36
N ALA A 361 -3.79 19.46 11.79
CA ALA A 361 -4.45 20.58 11.13
C ALA A 361 -5.31 20.09 9.96
N ARG A 362 -4.78 19.18 9.14
CA ARG A 362 -5.52 18.60 8.01
C ARG A 362 -6.76 17.81 8.46
N THR A 363 -6.65 16.99 9.50
CA THR A 363 -7.79 16.19 9.98
C THR A 363 -8.86 17.07 10.64
N LYS A 364 -8.47 18.09 11.40
CA LYS A 364 -9.39 19.09 11.98
C LYS A 364 -10.11 19.91 10.90
N LEU A 365 -9.39 20.39 9.88
CA LEU A 365 -9.97 21.15 8.77
C LEU A 365 -10.94 20.29 7.92
N LYS A 366 -10.61 19.02 7.70
CA LYS A 366 -11.49 18.08 6.99
C LYS A 366 -12.74 17.73 7.80
N GLY A 367 -12.63 17.66 9.13
CA GLY A 367 -13.76 17.50 10.04
C GLY A 367 -14.71 18.70 10.05
N ARG A 368 -14.26 19.87 9.61
CA ARG A 368 -15.05 21.12 9.49
C ARG A 368 -15.69 21.34 8.11
N GLY A 369 -15.77 20.31 7.27
CA GLY A 369 -16.66 20.35 6.09
C GLY A 369 -16.11 21.02 4.83
N VAL A 370 -14.79 21.06 4.62
CA VAL A 370 -14.25 21.42 3.30
C VAL A 370 -14.45 20.24 2.34
N LYS A 371 -15.56 20.24 1.60
CA LYS A 371 -15.76 19.34 0.45
C LYS A 371 -14.75 19.71 -0.64
N PRO A 372 -13.94 18.78 -1.15
CA PRO A 372 -13.10 19.04 -2.32
C PRO A 372 -13.98 19.21 -3.56
N PHE A 373 -13.68 20.23 -4.37
CA PHE A 373 -14.38 20.69 -5.58
C PHE A 373 -14.57 19.62 -6.69
N TRP A 374 -13.88 18.47 -6.60
CA TRP A 374 -13.80 17.48 -7.69
C TRP A 374 -14.74 16.28 -7.53
N ARG A 375 -15.84 16.40 -6.78
CA ARG A 375 -16.73 15.28 -6.46
C ARG A 375 -18.17 15.46 -6.94
N ASP A 376 -18.35 15.91 -8.18
CA ASP A 376 -19.68 15.95 -8.83
C ASP A 376 -19.68 15.36 -10.25
N THR A 377 -18.92 14.29 -10.49
CA THR A 377 -19.05 13.47 -11.72
C THR A 377 -19.06 11.99 -11.40
N THR A 378 -20.10 11.56 -10.67
CA THR A 378 -20.63 10.21 -10.79
C THR A 378 -22.13 10.32 -11.06
N PRO A 379 -22.63 9.86 -12.22
CA PRO A 379 -24.06 9.80 -12.45
C PRO A 379 -24.67 8.88 -11.40
N SER A 380 -25.72 9.37 -10.75
CA SER A 380 -26.60 8.63 -9.86
C SER A 380 -27.20 7.45 -10.62
N SER A 381 -26.62 6.26 -10.46
CA SER A 381 -27.20 4.98 -10.89
C SER A 381 -28.33 4.55 -9.94
N GLN A 382 -29.25 5.48 -9.67
CA GLN A 382 -30.56 5.25 -9.05
C GLN A 382 -31.62 5.71 -10.04
N ARG A 383 -31.78 4.95 -11.11
CA ARG A 383 -33.00 4.79 -11.91
C ARG A 383 -32.68 3.75 -12.98
N LEU A 384 -33.62 2.83 -13.21
CA LEU A 384 -33.59 1.67 -14.12
C LEU A 384 -33.20 0.34 -13.47
N ALA A 385 -34.16 -0.22 -12.72
CA ALA A 385 -34.60 -1.62 -12.80
C ALA A 385 -35.71 -1.84 -11.76
N GLN A 386 -36.94 -1.39 -12.06
CA GLN A 386 -38.14 -1.99 -11.47
C GLN A 386 -38.65 -3.02 -12.47
N PRO A 387 -38.75 -4.31 -12.12
CA PRO A 387 -39.52 -5.25 -12.92
C PRO A 387 -41.01 -4.95 -12.70
N HIS A 388 -41.75 -4.74 -13.79
CA HIS A 388 -43.20 -4.72 -13.80
C HIS A 388 -43.73 -6.01 -13.16
N GLN A 389 -44.39 -5.90 -12.00
CA GLN A 389 -45.32 -6.92 -11.54
C GLN A 389 -46.63 -6.70 -12.31
N GLU A 390 -46.85 -7.57 -13.29
CA GLU A 390 -48.14 -7.71 -13.95
C GLU A 390 -49.08 -8.46 -12.99
N VAL A 391 -49.99 -7.72 -12.37
CA VAL A 391 -51.03 -8.27 -11.50
C VAL A 391 -52.09 -8.89 -12.40
N THR A 392 -52.06 -10.21 -12.55
CA THR A 392 -53.17 -10.98 -13.12
C THR A 392 -54.38 -10.92 -12.18
N ALA A 393 -55.41 -10.18 -12.57
CA ALA A 393 -56.72 -10.21 -11.92
C ALA A 393 -57.56 -11.39 -12.48
N PRO A 394 -58.32 -12.14 -11.65
CA PRO A 394 -59.21 -13.18 -12.11
C PRO A 394 -60.49 -12.58 -12.74
N PRO A 395 -61.07 -13.20 -13.78
CA PRO A 395 -62.27 -12.69 -14.45
C PRO A 395 -63.50 -12.86 -13.56
N GLN A 396 -64.13 -11.75 -13.20
CA GLN A 396 -65.45 -11.72 -12.57
C GLN A 396 -66.53 -12.00 -13.62
N LEU A 397 -67.22 -13.13 -13.45
CA LEU A 397 -68.42 -13.51 -14.17
C LEU A 397 -69.55 -12.51 -13.89
N LEU A 398 -70.13 -12.00 -14.98
CA LEU A 398 -71.40 -11.28 -15.04
C LEU A 398 -72.50 -12.05 -14.30
N ARG A 399 -73.00 -11.50 -13.19
CA ARG A 399 -74.28 -11.91 -12.59
C ARG A 399 -75.28 -10.79 -12.78
N SER A 400 -76.24 -11.06 -13.66
CA SER A 400 -77.38 -10.20 -13.97
C SER A 400 -78.24 -9.92 -12.75
N ARG A 401 -78.75 -8.69 -12.70
CA ARG A 401 -79.90 -8.29 -11.89
C ARG A 401 -81.09 -9.22 -12.18
N ASN A 402 -81.72 -9.72 -11.12
CA ASN A 402 -83.17 -9.89 -11.12
C ASN A 402 -83.71 -9.43 -9.77
N VAL A 403 -84.61 -8.45 -9.84
CA VAL A 403 -85.41 -7.90 -8.75
C VAL A 403 -86.81 -8.49 -8.91
N GLY A 404 -87.33 -9.03 -7.81
CA GLY A 404 -88.68 -9.57 -7.63
C GLY A 404 -88.61 -10.42 -6.37
N GLY A 405 -89.31 -10.17 -5.29
CA GLY A 405 -90.60 -9.53 -5.11
C GLY A 405 -91.37 -10.44 -4.16
N SER A 406 -91.56 -10.00 -2.91
CA SER A 406 -92.61 -10.34 -1.93
C SER A 406 -92.17 -9.92 -0.53
#